data_AF-W1WW70-F1
#
_entry.id   AF-W1WW70-F1
#
_cell.length_a   1.000
_cell.length_b   1.000
_cell.length_c   1.000
_cell.angle_alpha   90.00
_cell.angle_beta   90.00
_cell.angle_gamma   90.00
#
_symmetry.space_group_name_H-M   'P 1'
#
loop_
_entity.id
_entity.type
_entity.pdbx_description
1 polymer ?
#
loop_
_entity_poly.entity_id
_entity_poly.type
_entity_poly.pdbx_seq_one_letter_code
_entity_poly.pdbx_strand_id
1 'polypeptide(L)'
;MGKYFDVSYMIQAFPQLLNYVHVTVLITVISAILGVILGSIIAIIRLKKVPVLNQLFIVFISFMRGTPFLVQLFLIYFGVPEIMSHMGLNMKNVPGLVFVYAVFTLHIAAYSAEIMRSSIDAVAPGEKEAAKSLGMT
;
A
#
# COMPACT_ATOMS: atom_id res chain seq x y z
N MET A 1 -4.94 42.33 -13.70
CA MET A 1 -4.90 41.66 -12.39
C MET A 1 -5.52 40.27 -12.58
N GLY A 2 -4.72 39.21 -12.49
CA GLY A 2 -5.19 37.85 -12.83
C GLY A 2 -6.38 37.47 -11.95
N LYS A 3 -7.47 37.02 -12.57
CA LYS A 3 -8.54 36.36 -11.80
C LYS A 3 -7.98 35.05 -11.27
N TYR A 4 -7.45 35.07 -10.05
CA TYR A 4 -7.00 33.86 -9.36
C TYR A 4 -8.15 32.88 -9.08
N PHE A 5 -9.39 33.37 -9.10
CA PHE A 5 -10.59 32.59 -8.86
C PHE A 5 -11.60 32.84 -9.99
N ASP A 6 -11.87 31.80 -10.80
CA ASP A 6 -12.82 31.86 -11.92
C ASP A 6 -13.87 30.75 -11.79
N VAL A 7 -15.07 31.15 -11.35
CA VAL A 7 -16.20 30.23 -11.11
C VAL A 7 -16.72 29.62 -12.41
N SER A 8 -16.70 30.37 -13.51
CA SER A 8 -17.15 29.89 -14.81
C SER A 8 -16.22 28.79 -15.31
N TYR A 9 -14.90 28.95 -15.13
CA TYR A 9 -13.94 27.90 -15.43
C TYR A 9 -14.16 26.65 -14.57
N MET A 10 -14.38 26.80 -13.25
CA MET A 10 -14.63 25.65 -12.37
C MET A 10 -15.87 24.83 -12.78
N ILE A 11 -16.97 25.51 -13.14
CA ILE A 11 -18.21 24.84 -13.59
C ILE A 11 -17.95 24.08 -14.90
N GLN A 12 -17.14 24.62 -15.81
CA GLN A 12 -16.79 23.95 -17.07
C GLN A 12 -15.81 22.77 -16.89
N ALA A 13 -14.87 22.89 -15.95
CA ALA A 13 -13.89 21.84 -15.65
C ALA A 13 -14.51 20.68 -14.87
N PHE A 14 -15.57 20.92 -14.08
CA PHE A 14 -16.14 19.91 -13.19
C PHE A 14 -16.61 18.62 -13.92
N PRO A 15 -17.39 18.69 -15.03
CA PRO A 15 -17.72 17.49 -15.82
C PRO A 15 -16.51 16.76 -16.38
N GLN A 16 -15.43 17.48 -16.72
CA GLN A 16 -14.20 16.87 -17.22
C GLN A 16 -13.48 16.09 -16.12
N LEU A 17 -13.46 16.60 -14.89
CA LEU A 17 -12.88 15.91 -13.73
C LEU A 17 -13.69 14.68 -13.33
N LEU A 18 -15.02 14.74 -13.44
CA LEU A 18 -15.91 13.60 -13.18
C LEU A 18 -15.56 12.37 -14.03
N ASN A 19 -15.12 12.59 -15.28
CA ASN A 19 -14.69 11.51 -16.16
C ASN A 19 -13.46 10.76 -15.63
N TYR A 20 -12.70 11.27 -14.66
CA TYR A 20 -11.53 10.59 -14.08
C TYR A 20 -11.80 9.98 -12.70
N VAL A 21 -12.98 10.18 -12.12
CA VAL A 21 -13.34 9.61 -10.80
C VAL A 21 -13.18 8.08 -10.80
N HIS A 22 -13.56 7.43 -11.90
CA HIS A 22 -13.43 5.98 -12.02
C HIS A 22 -11.98 5.51 -11.89
N VAL A 23 -10.99 6.27 -12.39
CA VAL A 23 -9.57 5.94 -12.28
C VAL A 23 -9.13 5.96 -10.82
N THR A 24 -9.50 7.00 -10.07
CA THR A 24 -9.21 7.13 -8.64
C THR A 24 -9.83 5.98 -7.84
N VAL A 25 -11.09 5.65 -8.13
CA VAL A 25 -11.80 4.54 -7.48
C VAL A 25 -11.11 3.20 -7.78
N LEU A 26 -10.73 2.95 -9.04
CA LEU A 26 -10.02 1.72 -9.42
C LEU A 26 -8.67 1.59 -8.71
N ILE A 27 -7.85 2.65 -8.71
CA ILE A 27 -6.58 2.69 -7.95
C ILE A 27 -6.82 2.35 -6.50
N THR A 28 -7.78 3.02 -5.86
CA THR A 28 -8.07 2.86 -4.44
C THR A 28 -8.54 1.43 -4.12
N VAL A 29 -9.53 0.91 -4.84
CA VAL A 29 -10.14 -0.40 -4.55
C VAL A 29 -9.15 -1.53 -4.82
N ILE A 30 -8.47 -1.52 -5.96
CA ILE A 30 -7.54 -2.60 -6.33
C ILE A 30 -6.36 -2.62 -5.37
N SER A 31 -5.72 -1.48 -5.12
CA SER A 31 -4.60 -1.41 -4.19
C SER A 31 -5.00 -1.69 -2.75
N ALA A 32 -6.22 -1.32 -2.32
CA ALA A 32 -6.73 -1.67 -1.00
C ALA A 32 -6.90 -3.19 -0.85
N ILE A 33 -7.52 -3.86 -1.82
CA ILE A 33 -7.72 -5.32 -1.78
C ILE A 33 -6.37 -6.03 -1.75
N LEU A 34 -5.49 -5.72 -2.70
CA LEU A 34 -4.17 -6.35 -2.78
C LEU A 34 -3.30 -6.02 -1.56
N GLY A 35 -3.37 -4.77 -1.09
CA GLY A 35 -2.62 -4.30 0.06
C GLY A 35 -3.07 -4.97 1.35
N VAL A 36 -4.38 -5.14 1.57
CA VAL A 36 -4.90 -5.85 2.75
C VAL A 36 -4.54 -7.34 2.70
N ILE A 37 -4.63 -8.00 1.55
CA ILE A 37 -4.21 -9.40 1.40
C ILE A 37 -2.72 -9.54 1.74
N LEU A 38 -1.87 -8.71 1.12
CA LEU A 38 -0.44 -8.74 1.37
C LEU A 38 -0.11 -8.39 2.83
N GLY A 39 -0.75 -7.36 3.38
CA GLY A 39 -0.61 -6.94 4.77
C GLY A 39 -1.00 -8.04 5.76
N SER A 40 -2.05 -8.80 5.46
CA SER A 40 -2.48 -9.97 6.25
C SER A 40 -1.40 -11.05 6.30
N ILE A 41 -0.81 -11.37 5.14
CA ILE A 41 0.29 -12.35 5.04
C ILE A 41 1.49 -11.87 5.86
N ILE A 42 1.88 -10.59 5.70
CA ILE A 42 2.99 -9.99 6.44
C ILE A 42 2.71 -10.01 7.95
N ALA A 43 1.50 -9.67 8.39
CA ALA A 43 1.11 -9.69 9.79
C ALA A 43 1.27 -11.08 10.39
N ILE A 44 0.81 -12.14 9.71
CA ILE A 44 0.95 -13.53 10.16
C ILE A 44 2.43 -13.90 10.33
N ILE A 45 3.27 -13.58 9.34
CA ILE A 45 4.72 -13.85 9.39
C ILE A 45 5.38 -13.15 10.58
N ARG A 46 5.00 -11.90 10.83
CA ARG A 46 5.49 -11.08 11.95
C ARG A 46 5.02 -11.62 13.31
N LEU A 47 3.77 -12.05 13.42
CA LEU A 47 3.21 -12.66 14.63
C LEU A 47 3.87 -14.01 14.96
N LYS A 48 4.11 -14.83 13.93
CA LYS A 48 4.80 -16.12 14.07
C LYS A 48 6.32 -15.99 14.24
N LYS A 49 6.88 -14.78 14.11
CA LYS A 49 8.31 -14.49 14.21
C LYS A 49 9.17 -15.40 13.32
N VAL A 50 8.73 -15.67 12.10
CA VAL A 50 9.44 -16.56 11.16
C VAL A 50 10.88 -16.04 10.96
N PRO A 51 11.93 -16.88 11.13
CA PRO A 51 13.32 -16.43 11.04
C PRO A 51 13.62 -15.83 9.67
N VAL A 52 14.52 -14.84 9.62
CA VAL A 52 14.88 -14.03 8.43
C VAL A 52 13.72 -13.16 7.90
N LEU A 53 12.58 -13.74 7.55
CA LEU A 53 11.42 -13.01 7.00
C LEU A 53 10.87 -11.98 7.98
N ASN A 54 10.86 -12.29 9.28
CA ASN A 54 10.46 -11.34 10.29
C ASN A 54 11.34 -10.07 10.27
N GLN A 55 12.65 -10.22 10.09
CA GLN A 55 13.58 -9.09 10.04
C GLN A 55 13.41 -8.29 8.74
N LEU A 56 13.24 -8.99 7.61
CA LEU A 56 12.94 -8.35 6.33
C LEU A 56 11.68 -7.49 6.42
N PHE A 57 10.60 -8.02 7.01
CA PHE A 57 9.35 -7.29 7.13
C PHE A 57 9.39 -6.17 8.18
N ILE A 58 10.24 -6.25 9.21
CA ILE A 58 10.52 -5.10 10.08
C ILE A 58 11.06 -3.94 9.24
N VAL A 59 12.11 -4.20 8.46
CA VAL A 59 12.74 -3.17 7.62
C VAL A 59 11.76 -2.62 6.58
N PHE A 60 11.02 -3.50 5.90
CA PHE A 60 9.98 -3.11 4.94
C PHE A 60 8.91 -2.21 5.58
N ILE A 61 8.32 -2.61 6.71
CA ILE A 61 7.27 -1.83 7.38
C ILE A 61 7.84 -0.48 7.85
N SER A 62 9.03 -0.48 8.44
CA SER A 62 9.69 0.75 8.90
C SER A 62 9.99 1.70 7.75
N PHE A 63 10.49 1.21 6.62
CA PHE A 63 10.71 2.01 5.42
C PHE A 63 9.39 2.57 4.89
N MET A 64 8.39 1.71 4.69
CA MET A 64 7.13 2.11 4.07
C MET A 64 6.33 3.13 4.90
N ARG A 65 6.39 3.03 6.23
CA ARG A 65 5.71 3.96 7.14
C ARG A 65 6.58 5.17 7.54
N GLY A 66 7.90 5.06 7.38
CA GLY A 66 8.87 6.08 7.78
C GLY A 66 9.24 7.07 6.67
N THR A 67 8.96 6.75 5.40
CA THR A 67 9.23 7.65 4.27
C THR A 67 7.95 8.30 3.74
N PRO A 68 7.99 9.56 3.26
CA PRO A 68 6.83 10.19 2.65
C PRO A 68 6.29 9.40 1.45
N PHE A 69 4.98 9.20 1.39
CA PHE A 69 4.33 8.46 0.30
C PHE A 69 4.66 9.05 -1.08
N LEU A 70 4.71 10.38 -1.18
CA LEU A 70 5.08 11.06 -2.42
C LEU A 70 6.48 10.63 -2.91
N VAL A 71 7.45 10.50 -2.00
CA VAL A 71 8.81 10.03 -2.33
C VAL A 71 8.77 8.59 -2.82
N GLN A 72 8.00 7.71 -2.18
CA GLN A 72 7.83 6.32 -2.63
C GLN A 72 7.24 6.25 -4.04
N LEU A 73 6.24 7.08 -4.32
CA LEU A 73 5.63 7.18 -5.65
C LEU A 73 6.65 7.62 -6.69
N PHE A 74 7.47 8.65 -6.41
CA PHE A 74 8.54 9.09 -7.31
C PHE A 74 9.58 7.98 -7.55
N LEU A 75 10.04 7.32 -6.49
CA LEU A 75 11.03 6.24 -6.59
C LEU A 75 10.52 5.07 -7.43
N ILE A 76 9.25 4.67 -7.25
CA ILE A 76 8.68 3.53 -7.98
C ILE A 76 8.28 3.91 -9.41
N TYR A 77 7.76 5.12 -9.62
CA TYR A 77 7.32 5.55 -10.94
C TYR A 77 8.49 5.90 -11.87
N PHE A 78 9.54 6.55 -11.35
CA PHE A 78 10.70 6.98 -12.17
C PHE A 78 11.94 6.11 -11.96
N GLY A 79 12.23 5.74 -10.70
CA GLY A 79 13.46 5.03 -10.37
C GLY A 79 13.44 3.55 -10.79
N VAL A 80 12.35 2.83 -10.53
CA VAL A 80 12.26 1.39 -10.85
C VAL A 80 12.42 1.13 -12.35
N PRO A 81 11.73 1.84 -13.28
CA PRO A 81 11.95 1.66 -14.71
C PRO A 81 13.40 1.88 -15.15
N GLU A 82 14.07 2.89 -14.60
CA GLU A 82 15.46 3.22 -14.94
C GLU A 82 16.43 2.12 -14.49
N ILE A 83 16.28 1.65 -13.25
CA ILE A 83 17.06 0.54 -12.71
C ILE A 83 16.84 -0.72 -13.56
N MET A 84 15.59 -1.04 -13.88
CA MET A 84 15.24 -2.22 -14.69
C MET A 84 15.81 -2.12 -16.12
N SER A 85 15.80 -0.93 -16.72
CA SER A 85 16.40 -0.67 -18.03
C SER A 85 17.91 -0.95 -18.02
N HIS A 86 18.62 -0.52 -16.98
CA HIS A 86 20.05 -0.83 -16.81
C HIS A 86 20.34 -2.32 -16.59
N MET A 87 19.38 -3.06 -16.05
CA MET A 87 19.44 -4.53 -15.91
C MET A 87 19.07 -5.27 -17.21
N GLY A 88 18.80 -4.56 -18.30
CA GLY A 88 18.45 -5.13 -19.61
C GLY A 88 16.96 -5.45 -19.78
N LEU A 89 16.09 -5.02 -18.85
CA LEU A 89 14.64 -5.21 -18.95
C LEU A 89 14.00 -4.00 -19.65
N ASN A 90 13.25 -4.24 -20.72
CA ASN A 90 12.56 -3.17 -21.44
C ASN A 90 11.27 -2.75 -20.73
N MET A 91 11.30 -1.59 -20.07
CA MET A 91 10.15 -1.01 -19.36
C MET A 91 9.38 0.03 -20.18
N LYS A 92 9.78 0.33 -21.42
CA LYS A 92 9.21 1.45 -22.22
C LYS A 92 7.71 1.31 -22.49
N ASN A 93 7.20 0.08 -22.53
CA ASN A 93 5.79 -0.20 -22.86
C ASN A 93 4.95 -0.52 -21.62
N VAL A 94 5.52 -0.47 -20.40
CA VAL A 94 4.77 -0.73 -19.18
C VAL A 94 3.94 0.51 -18.82
N PRO A 95 2.61 0.41 -18.70
CA PRO A 95 1.79 1.56 -18.35
C PRO A 95 2.18 2.13 -16.98
N GLY A 96 2.30 3.45 -16.89
CA GLY A 96 2.61 4.15 -15.63
C GLY A 96 1.70 3.76 -14.46
N LEU A 97 0.44 3.43 -14.78
CA LEU A 97 -0.57 3.00 -13.83
C LEU A 97 -0.19 1.72 -13.07
N VAL A 98 0.60 0.82 -13.67
CA VAL A 98 1.09 -0.40 -13.00
C VAL A 98 1.99 -0.05 -11.81
N PHE A 99 2.88 0.93 -11.98
CA PHE A 99 3.75 1.42 -10.92
C PHE A 99 2.96 2.11 -9.80
N VAL A 100 1.89 2.83 -10.17
CA VAL A 100 0.95 3.42 -9.21
C VAL A 100 0.27 2.31 -8.39
N TYR A 101 -0.33 1.30 -9.02
CA TYR A 101 -0.93 0.18 -8.29
C TYR A 101 0.07 -0.51 -7.37
N ALA A 102 1.32 -0.71 -7.82
CA ALA A 102 2.36 -1.34 -7.03
C ALA A 102 2.70 -0.55 -5.76
N VAL A 103 3.01 0.76 -5.87
CA VAL A 103 3.36 1.57 -4.69
C VAL A 103 2.20 1.73 -3.72
N PHE A 104 0.98 1.94 -4.21
CA PHE A 104 -0.20 2.04 -3.35
C PHE A 104 -0.46 0.71 -2.61
N THR A 105 -0.31 -0.42 -3.31
CA THR A 105 -0.45 -1.76 -2.70
C THR A 105 0.57 -1.98 -1.60
N LEU A 106 1.84 -1.68 -1.85
CA LEU A 106 2.93 -1.85 -0.88
C LEU A 106 2.77 -0.93 0.33
N HIS A 107 2.35 0.32 0.09
CA HIS A 107 2.05 1.27 1.15
C HIS A 107 0.92 0.75 2.04
N ILE A 108 -0.22 0.39 1.46
CA ILE A 108 -1.37 -0.15 2.22
C ILE A 108 -0.96 -1.43 2.96
N ALA A 109 -0.21 -2.34 2.32
CA ALA A 109 0.25 -3.57 2.95
C ALA A 109 1.07 -3.33 4.22
N ALA A 110 1.97 -2.35 4.23
CA ALA A 110 2.77 -2.02 5.42
C ALA A 110 1.91 -1.49 6.58
N TYR A 111 0.94 -0.63 6.29
CA TYR A 111 0.02 -0.10 7.32
C TYR A 111 -0.94 -1.17 7.81
N SER A 112 -1.56 -1.92 6.90
CA SER A 112 -2.47 -3.03 7.25
C SER A 112 -1.78 -4.11 8.06
N ALA A 113 -0.53 -4.47 7.71
CA ALA A 113 0.24 -5.46 8.46
C ALA A 113 0.41 -5.05 9.94
N GLU A 114 0.74 -3.79 10.18
CA GLU A 114 0.92 -3.30 11.55
C GLU A 114 -0.41 -3.20 12.29
N ILE A 115 -1.46 -2.67 11.65
CA ILE A 115 -2.80 -2.59 12.23
C ILE A 115 -3.25 -3.98 12.68
N MET A 116 -3.17 -4.98 11.80
CA MET A 116 -3.60 -6.35 12.11
C MET A 116 -2.76 -6.99 13.21
N ARG A 117 -1.43 -6.83 13.17
CA ARG A 117 -0.53 -7.33 14.22
C ARG A 117 -0.90 -6.72 15.58
N SER A 118 -1.06 -5.40 15.64
CA SER A 118 -1.43 -4.68 16.86
C SER A 118 -2.84 -5.06 17.35
N SER A 119 -3.80 -5.26 16.45
CA SER A 119 -5.14 -5.72 16.81
C SER A 119 -5.13 -7.12 17.42
N ILE A 120 -4.31 -8.04 16.90
CA ILE A 120 -4.18 -9.40 17.43
C ILE A 120 -3.46 -9.39 18.78
N ASP A 121 -2.38 -8.60 18.91
CA ASP A 121 -1.62 -8.48 20.16
C ASP A 121 -2.42 -7.76 21.27
N ALA A 122 -3.47 -6.99 20.92
CA ALA A 122 -4.35 -6.32 21.88
C ALA A 122 -5.36 -7.25 22.57
N VAL A 123 -5.57 -8.47 22.04
CA VAL A 123 -6.47 -9.46 22.65
C VAL A 123 -5.82 -10.03 23.91
N ALA A 124 -6.59 -10.13 24.99
CA ALA A 124 -6.09 -10.66 26.25
C ALA A 124 -5.59 -12.11 26.10
N PRO A 125 -4.44 -12.47 26.70
CA PRO A 125 -3.88 -13.82 26.58
C PRO A 125 -4.83 -14.90 27.12
N GLY A 126 -5.68 -14.56 28.10
CA GLY A 126 -6.70 -15.43 28.67
C GLY A 126 -7.71 -15.96 27.64
N GLU A 127 -8.05 -15.20 26.59
CA GLU A 127 -8.94 -15.66 25.52
C GLU A 127 -8.32 -16.85 24.76
N LYS A 128 -7.02 -16.76 24.49
CA LYS A 128 -6.27 -17.82 23.82
C LYS A 128 -6.06 -19.04 24.73
N GLU A 129 -5.90 -18.82 26.03
CA GLU A 129 -5.79 -19.89 27.02
C GLU A 129 -7.12 -20.63 27.19
N ALA A 130 -8.24 -19.91 27.30
CA ALA A 130 -9.58 -20.50 27.41
C ALA A 130 -9.93 -21.35 26.18
N ALA A 131 -9.65 -20.87 24.97
CA ALA A 131 -9.85 -21.65 23.74
C ALA A 131 -9.04 -22.96 23.76
N LYS A 132 -7.78 -22.91 24.21
CA LYS A 132 -6.94 -24.12 24.36
C LYS A 132 -7.46 -25.07 25.43
N SER A 133 -7.99 -24.56 26.55
CA SER A 133 -8.60 -25.37 27.62
C SER A 133 -9.86 -26.12 27.13
N LEU A 134 -10.55 -25.59 26.12
CA LEU A 134 -11.68 -26.25 25.45
C LEU A 134 -11.25 -27.20 24.31
N GLY A 135 -9.94 -27.40 24.09
CA GLY A 135 -9.41 -28.32 23.08
C GLY A 135 -9.28 -27.73 21.68
N MET A 136 -9.36 -26.40 21.51
CA MET A 136 -9.13 -25.74 20.22
C MET A 136 -7.62 -25.59 19.91
N THR A 137 -7.24 -25.74 18.63
CA THR A 137 -5.84 -25.68 18.15
C THR A 137 -5.42 -24.31 17.62
#